data_AF-A0A0F9S6P8-F1
#
_entry.id   AF-A0A0F9S6P8-F1
#
_cell.length_a   1.000
_cell.length_b   1.000
_cell.length_c   1.000
_cell.angle_alpha   90.00
_cell.angle_beta   90.00
_cell.angle_gamma   90.00
#
_symmetry.space_group_name_H-M   'P 1'
#
loop_
_entity.id
_entity.type
_entity.pdbx_description
1 polymer ?
#
loop_
_entity_poly.entity_id
_entity_poly.type
_entity_poly.pdbx_seq_one_letter_code
_entity_poly.pdbx_strand_id
1 'polypeptide(L)'
;MAGQARSLKQRTATLTVLPPCDLCKMESPLSIPQTARYDAPIAGNGWAYLCLYHYIAYAVGRGTKLIAESGAVEREIVSARQRLAEEGA
;
A
#
# COMPACT_ATOMS: atom_id res chain seq x y z
N MET A 1 25.89 38.24 31.65
CA MET A 1 25.99 36.81 31.32
C MET A 1 24.93 36.50 30.28
N ALA A 2 25.30 36.42 28.99
CA ALA A 2 24.36 36.17 27.90
C ALA A 2 24.26 34.65 27.65
N GLY A 3 23.10 34.07 27.91
CA GLY A 3 22.82 32.65 27.69
C GLY A 3 22.80 32.31 26.20
N GLN A 4 23.56 31.29 25.80
CA GLN A 4 23.52 30.73 24.45
C GLN A 4 22.17 30.03 24.23
N ALA A 5 21.34 30.59 23.34
CA ALA A 5 20.18 29.89 22.81
C ALA A 5 20.67 28.69 21.98
N ARG A 6 20.43 27.47 22.48
CA ARG A 6 20.69 26.25 21.72
C ARG A 6 19.76 26.22 20.51
N SER A 7 20.34 26.35 19.31
CA SER A 7 19.62 26.15 18.05
C SER A 7 19.09 24.71 18.00
N LEU A 8 17.78 24.56 18.17
CA LEU A 8 17.07 23.31 17.93
C LEU A 8 17.17 23.01 16.42
N LYS A 9 17.99 22.02 16.06
CA LYS A 9 18.06 21.50 14.69
C LYS A 9 16.66 21.01 14.29
N GLN A 10 15.95 21.78 13.46
CA GLN A 10 14.72 21.34 12.84
C GLN A 10 15.00 20.07 12.03
N ARG A 11 14.38 18.96 12.43
CA ARG A 11 14.41 17.71 11.67
C ARG A 11 13.20 17.75 10.74
N THR A 12 13.43 17.97 9.45
CA THR A 12 12.40 17.81 8.44
C THR A 12 12.16 16.31 8.25
N ALA A 13 10.98 15.82 8.64
CA ALA A 13 10.54 14.48 8.29
C ALA A 13 9.98 14.53 6.87
N THR A 14 10.66 13.90 5.91
CA THR A 14 10.12 13.71 4.57
C THR A 14 9.07 12.61 4.65
N LEU A 15 7.79 12.98 4.63
CA LEU A 15 6.70 12.02 4.48
C LEU A 15 6.72 11.52 3.03
N THR A 16 7.22 10.31 2.82
CA THR A 16 7.11 9.65 1.52
C THR A 16 5.66 9.23 1.32
N VAL A 17 4.95 9.93 0.43
CA VAL A 17 3.60 9.53 0.01
C VAL A 17 3.75 8.36 -0.94
N LEU A 18 3.26 7.19 -0.54
CA LEU A 18 3.25 5.99 -1.38
C LEU A 18 2.30 6.18 -2.57
N PRO A 19 2.64 5.63 -3.77
CA PRO A 19 1.81 5.80 -4.95
C PRO A 19 0.49 5.02 -4.85
N PRO A 20 -0.55 5.39 -5.62
CA PRO A 20 -1.76 4.60 -5.74
C PRO A 20 -1.56 3.31 -6.55
N CYS A 21 -2.30 2.26 -6.21
CA CYS A 21 -2.29 0.96 -6.88
C CYS A 21 -2.66 1.06 -8.36
N ASP A 22 -1.82 0.50 -9.23
CA ASP A 22 -2.01 0.56 -10.68
C ASP A 22 -3.17 -0.30 -11.16
N LEU A 23 -3.41 -1.47 -10.55
CA LEU A 23 -4.55 -2.32 -10.91
C LEU A 23 -5.89 -1.72 -10.46
N CYS A 24 -5.95 -1.07 -9.28
CA CYS A 24 -7.17 -0.37 -8.85
C CYS A 24 -7.63 0.67 -9.88
N LYS A 25 -6.69 1.44 -10.43
CA LYS A 25 -6.99 2.46 -11.46
C LYS A 25 -7.57 1.84 -12.73
N MET A 26 -7.11 0.64 -13.09
CA MET A 26 -7.55 -0.04 -14.32
C MET A 26 -8.90 -0.73 -14.15
N GLU A 27 -9.16 -1.37 -13.01
CA GLU A 27 -10.42 -2.09 -12.76
C GLU A 27 -11.61 -1.15 -12.61
N SER A 28 -11.42 -0.02 -11.91
CA SER A 28 -12.48 0.97 -11.73
C SER A 28 -11.89 2.38 -11.69
N PRO A 29 -11.75 3.05 -12.84
CA PRO A 29 -11.15 4.38 -12.95
C PRO A 29 -11.88 5.47 -12.16
N LEU A 30 -13.14 5.22 -11.80
CA LEU A 30 -13.98 6.14 -11.01
C LEU A 30 -13.86 5.90 -9.50
N SER A 31 -13.21 4.81 -9.07
CA SER A 31 -12.99 4.51 -7.65
C SER A 31 -11.67 5.09 -7.15
N ILE A 32 -11.63 5.45 -5.87
CA ILE A 32 -10.38 5.90 -5.23
C ILE A 32 -9.44 4.69 -5.13
N PRO A 33 -8.26 4.70 -5.79
CA PRO A 33 -7.34 3.58 -5.73
C PRO A 33 -6.70 3.49 -4.34
N GLN A 34 -6.54 2.25 -3.86
CA GLN A 34 -5.82 2.00 -2.62
C GLN A 34 -4.33 2.38 -2.75
N THR A 35 -3.71 2.78 -1.66
CA THR A 35 -2.26 3.01 -1.60
C THR A 35 -1.49 1.72 -1.87
N ALA A 36 -0.55 1.76 -2.80
CA ALA A 36 0.33 0.65 -3.08
C ALA A 36 1.30 0.41 -1.91
N ARG A 37 1.57 -0.85 -1.62
CA ARG A 37 2.53 -1.29 -0.58
C ARG A 37 3.56 -2.28 -1.11
N TYR A 38 3.38 -2.78 -2.33
CA TYR A 38 4.18 -3.84 -2.91
C TYR A 38 4.53 -3.51 -4.36
N ASP A 39 5.78 -3.78 -4.73
CA ASP A 39 6.23 -3.72 -6.12
C ASP A 39 6.16 -5.13 -6.73
N ALA A 40 5.55 -5.24 -7.91
CA ALA A 40 5.42 -6.51 -8.62
C ALA A 40 6.01 -6.42 -10.03
N PRO A 41 6.89 -7.35 -10.45
CA PRO A 41 7.42 -7.34 -11.80
C PRO A 41 6.34 -7.73 -12.82
N ILE A 42 6.26 -7.03 -13.94
CA ILE A 42 5.33 -7.34 -15.04
C ILE A 42 6.08 -7.83 -16.28
N ALA A 43 5.36 -8.47 -17.20
CA ALA A 43 5.92 -8.90 -18.47
C ALA A 43 6.48 -7.69 -19.25
N GLY A 44 7.70 -7.81 -19.79
CA GLY A 44 8.32 -6.73 -20.57
C GLY A 44 9.24 -5.78 -19.78
N ASN A 45 9.90 -6.26 -18.72
CA ASN A 45 10.87 -5.51 -17.91
C ASN A 45 10.29 -4.30 -17.13
N GLY A 46 8.99 -4.30 -16.86
CA GLY A 46 8.33 -3.26 -16.06
C GLY A 46 8.09 -3.68 -14.60
N TRP A 47 7.66 -2.71 -13.80
CA TRP A 47 7.13 -2.91 -12.45
C TRP A 47 5.73 -2.30 -12.34
N ALA A 48 4.89 -2.89 -11.49
CA ALA A 48 3.59 -2.36 -11.12
C ALA A 48 3.54 -2.15 -9.60
N TYR A 49 2.93 -1.03 -9.19
CA TYR A 49 2.70 -0.71 -7.79
C TYR A 49 1.35 -1.26 -7.37
N LEU A 50 1.34 -2.26 -6.47
CA LEU A 50 0.14 -3.00 -6.09
C LEU A 50 -0.24 -2.73 -4.63
N CYS A 51 -1.55 -2.61 -4.39
CA CYS A 51 -2.11 -2.77 -3.05
C CYS A 51 -2.03 -4.25 -2.63
N LEU A 52 -2.28 -4.52 -1.34
CA LEU A 52 -2.23 -5.89 -0.80
C LEU A 52 -3.12 -6.86 -1.58
N TYR A 53 -4.37 -6.45 -1.87
CA TYR A 53 -5.33 -7.28 -2.59
C TYR A 53 -4.81 -7.69 -3.98
N HIS A 54 -4.33 -6.71 -4.75
CA HIS A 54 -3.82 -6.93 -6.09
C HIS A 54 -2.48 -7.68 -6.12
N TYR A 55 -1.64 -7.49 -5.11
CA TYR A 55 -0.40 -8.26 -4.96
C TYR A 55 -0.68 -9.74 -4.71
N ILE A 56 -1.69 -10.07 -3.90
CA ILE A 56 -2.12 -11.46 -3.66
C ILE A 56 -2.66 -12.08 -4.95
N ALA A 57 -3.55 -11.38 -5.66
CA ALA A 57 -4.07 -11.84 -6.94
C ALA A 57 -2.95 -12.08 -7.96
N TYR A 58 -1.99 -11.16 -8.04
CA TYR A 58 -0.78 -11.30 -8.87
C TYR A 58 0.02 -12.56 -8.50
N ALA A 59 0.30 -12.77 -7.21
CA ALA A 59 1.10 -13.90 -6.75
C ALA A 59 0.41 -15.25 -7.00
N VAL A 60 -0.91 -15.32 -6.80
CA VAL A 60 -1.72 -16.51 -7.14
C VAL A 60 -1.66 -16.79 -8.64
N GLY A 61 -1.83 -15.75 -9.49
CA GLY A 61 -1.75 -15.88 -10.95
C GLY A 61 -0.37 -16.33 -11.45
N ARG A 62 0.70 -16.06 -10.70
CA ARG A 62 2.07 -16.53 -10.98
C ARG A 62 2.37 -17.94 -10.46
N GLY A 63 1.42 -18.59 -9.78
CA GLY A 63 1.65 -19.88 -9.12
C GLY A 63 2.62 -19.78 -7.94
N THR A 64 2.89 -18.58 -7.45
CA THR A 64 3.77 -18.37 -6.30
C THR A 64 3.00 -18.57 -5.01
N LYS A 65 3.46 -19.52 -4.19
CA LYS A 65 2.97 -19.64 -2.81
C LYS A 65 3.53 -18.46 -2.03
N LEU A 66 2.68 -17.50 -1.67
CA LEU A 66 3.08 -16.40 -0.78
C LEU A 66 3.49 -17.02 0.57
N ILE A 67 4.80 -17.06 0.84
CA ILE A 67 5.35 -17.63 2.08
C ILE A 67 5.19 -16.65 3.26
N ALA A 68 4.85 -15.39 2.99
CA ALA A 68 4.65 -14.38 4.02
C ALA A 68 3.16 -14.20 4.37
N GLU A 69 2.84 -14.54 5.63
CA GLU A 69 1.77 -13.91 6.43
C GLU A 69 0.30 -14.19 6.06
N SER A 70 -0.03 -15.40 5.62
CA SER A 70 -1.43 -15.77 5.32
C SER A 70 -2.43 -15.41 6.44
N GLY A 71 -2.05 -15.53 7.72
CA GLY A 71 -2.94 -15.20 8.84
C GLY A 71 -3.06 -13.72 9.21
N ALA A 72 -2.09 -12.86 8.89
CA ALA A 72 -2.17 -11.42 9.19
C ALA A 72 -2.86 -10.67 8.04
N VAL A 73 -2.52 -11.06 6.81
CA VAL A 73 -3.07 -10.54 5.58
C VAL A 73 -4.57 -10.83 5.46
N GLU A 74 -5.00 -12.05 5.78
CA GLU A 74 -6.42 -12.42 5.73
C GLU A 74 -7.25 -11.63 6.77
N ARG A 75 -6.68 -11.37 7.95
CA ARG A 75 -7.31 -10.51 8.98
C ARG A 75 -7.41 -9.05 8.56
N GLU A 76 -6.38 -8.50 7.90
CA GLU A 76 -6.41 -7.11 7.43
C GLU A 76 -7.43 -6.93 6.29
N ILE A 77 -7.59 -7.92 5.41
CA ILE A 77 -8.61 -7.92 4.35
C ILE A 77 -10.02 -8.02 4.92
N VAL A 78 -10.27 -8.90 5.90
CA VAL A 78 -11.57 -9.02 6.57
C VAL A 78 -11.92 -7.70 7.28
N SER A 79 -10.97 -7.11 8.00
CA SER A 79 -11.17 -5.83 8.69
C SER A 79 -11.40 -4.67 7.71
N ALA A 80 -10.70 -4.62 6.57
CA ALA A 80 -10.94 -3.63 5.54
C ALA A 80 -12.34 -3.75 4.92
N ARG A 81 -12.82 -4.98 4.68
CA ARG A 81 -14.17 -5.23 4.15
C ARG A 81 -15.27 -4.82 5.13
N GLN A 82 -15.08 -5.04 6.43
CA GLN A 82 -16.04 -4.60 7.45
C GLN A 82 -16.14 -3.08 7.52
N ARG A 83 -15.02 -2.36 7.51
CA ARG A 83 -15.03 -0.88 7.48
C ARG A 83 -15.75 -0.32 6.26
N LEU A 84 -15.51 -0.89 5.08
CA LEU A 84 -16.20 -0.49 3.86
C LEU A 84 -17.72 -0.78 3.90
N ALA A 85 -18.15 -1.80 4.64
CA ALA A 85 -19.57 -2.11 4.84
C ALA A 85 -20.23 -1.14 5.83
N GLU A 86 -19.49 -0.65 6.84
CA GLU A 86 -19.99 0.31 7.83
C GLU A 86 -20.00 1.76 7.29
N GLU A 87 -19.08 2.12 6.41
CA GLU A 87 -19.03 3.45 5.77
C GLU A 87 -20.01 3.58 4.59
N GLY A 88 -20.61 2.48 4.13
CA GLY A 88 -21.58 2.43 3.04
C GLY A 88 -23.04 2.29 3.46
N ALA A 89 -23.36 2.39 4.76
CA ALA A 89 -24.71 2.27 5.33
C ALA A 89 -25.31 3.64 5.73
#